data_AF-A0A9P6MFJ7-F1
#
_entry.id   AF-A0A9P6MFJ7-F1
#
_cell.length_a   1.000
_cell.length_b   1.000
_cell.length_c   1.000
_cell.angle_alpha   90.00
_cell.angle_beta   90.00
_cell.angle_gamma   90.00
#
_symmetry.space_group_name_H-M   'P 1'
#
loop_
_entity.id
_entity.type
_entity.pdbx_description
1 polymer ?
#
loop_
_entity_poly.entity_id
_entity_poly.type
_entity_poly.pdbx_seq_one_letter_code
_entity_poly.pdbx_strand_id
1 'polypeptide(L)'
;MEDTVPTVAGEKRQAEETPAEARLPQKKYFRQRAHANVFSDHHLDYPVSPAHMDWSKNFPKHFAPKNSEASSEGAVTKDSGKKIEFADIGCGYGGLLVALSTVFPDTLMLGMEIRVKVEEYVNQKILALRKNHPGSYDNISILRMNAMKFLPNFFEKHQLSKMFFLFPDPHFKKRKHKARIITSTLLSEYAYVLRPGGIIYTISDVKDLHLWMVKHLDAHPLFVRIPDAEL
;
A
#
# COMPACT_ATOMS: atom_id res chain seq x y z
N MET A 1 -72.58 -29.64 -20.10
CA MET A 1 -72.10 -28.29 -20.43
C MET A 1 -71.56 -27.75 -19.11
N GLU A 2 -70.43 -28.23 -18.60
CA GLU A 2 -69.06 -27.91 -19.04
C GLU A 2 -68.90 -26.43 -19.37
N ASP A 3 -68.48 -25.65 -18.37
CA ASP A 3 -67.80 -24.37 -18.57
C ASP A 3 -66.53 -24.36 -17.71
N THR A 4 -65.41 -24.41 -18.42
CA THR A 4 -64.04 -24.44 -17.94
C THR A 4 -63.59 -23.03 -17.52
N VAL A 5 -63.15 -22.87 -16.27
CA VAL A 5 -62.45 -21.65 -15.84
C VAL A 5 -60.97 -21.75 -16.26
N PRO A 6 -60.39 -20.77 -16.97
CA PRO A 6 -58.98 -20.81 -17.32
C PRO A 6 -58.12 -20.35 -16.13
N THR A 7 -57.17 -21.20 -15.75
CA THR A 7 -56.14 -20.93 -14.75
C THR A 7 -55.12 -19.93 -15.33
N VAL A 8 -55.03 -18.74 -14.75
CA VAL A 8 -53.96 -17.78 -15.09
C VAL A 8 -52.68 -18.25 -14.41
N ALA A 9 -51.70 -18.66 -15.22
CA ALA A 9 -50.36 -19.00 -14.76
C ALA A 9 -49.68 -17.74 -14.19
N GLY A 10 -49.37 -17.75 -12.89
CA GLY A 10 -48.55 -16.72 -12.27
C GLY A 10 -47.12 -16.80 -12.80
N GLU A 11 -46.71 -15.78 -13.54
CA GLU A 11 -45.30 -15.57 -13.89
C GLU A 11 -44.49 -15.40 -12.60
N LYS A 12 -43.64 -16.40 -12.31
CA LYS A 12 -42.59 -16.27 -11.31
C LYS A 12 -41.58 -15.24 -11.80
N ARG A 13 -41.65 -14.02 -11.27
CA ARG A 13 -40.54 -13.07 -11.32
C ARG A 13 -39.32 -13.74 -10.70
N GLN A 14 -38.33 -14.09 -11.52
CA GLN A 14 -37.01 -14.46 -11.04
C GLN A 14 -36.42 -13.20 -10.38
N ALA A 15 -36.23 -13.26 -9.07
CA ALA A 15 -35.43 -12.27 -8.37
C ALA A 15 -33.99 -12.41 -8.89
N GLU A 16 -33.48 -11.39 -9.57
CA GLU A 16 -32.07 -11.27 -9.86
C GLU A 16 -31.30 -11.30 -8.53
N GLU A 17 -30.56 -12.38 -8.28
CA GLU A 17 -29.62 -12.46 -7.18
C GLU A 17 -28.49 -11.46 -7.44
N THR A 18 -28.60 -10.26 -6.86
CA THR A 18 -27.47 -9.33 -6.75
C THR A 18 -26.30 -10.07 -6.09
N PRO A 19 -25.09 -10.09 -6.69
CA PRO A 19 -23.94 -10.76 -6.10
C PRO A 19 -23.68 -10.24 -4.68
N ALA A 20 -23.65 -11.13 -3.70
CA ALA A 20 -23.41 -10.74 -2.31
C ALA A 20 -22.07 -10.00 -2.18
N GLU A 21 -22.12 -8.74 -1.71
CA GLU A 21 -20.93 -7.93 -1.46
C GLU A 21 -19.93 -8.67 -0.57
N ALA A 22 -18.65 -8.61 -0.94
CA ALA A 22 -17.56 -9.13 -0.13
C ALA A 22 -17.50 -8.37 1.20
N ARG A 23 -17.54 -9.13 2.30
CA ARG A 23 -17.48 -8.57 3.65
C ARG A 23 -16.09 -7.98 3.91
N LEU A 24 -16.04 -6.70 4.29
CA LEU A 24 -14.79 -6.06 4.72
C LEU A 24 -14.27 -6.69 6.03
N PRO A 25 -12.94 -6.84 6.20
CA PRO A 25 -12.37 -7.36 7.43
C PRO A 25 -12.64 -6.40 8.60
N GLN A 26 -12.77 -6.95 9.80
CA GLN A 26 -13.03 -6.16 11.01
C GLN A 26 -11.75 -5.99 11.84
N LYS A 27 -11.33 -4.73 12.07
CA LYS A 27 -10.08 -4.40 12.77
C LYS A 27 -9.88 -5.14 14.10
N LYS A 28 -10.97 -5.43 14.82
CA LYS A 28 -10.94 -6.11 16.13
C LYS A 28 -10.23 -7.48 16.09
N TYR A 29 -10.30 -8.20 14.97
CA TYR A 29 -9.65 -9.51 14.80
C TYR A 29 -8.17 -9.42 14.41
N PHE A 30 -7.72 -8.23 14.01
CA PHE A 30 -6.37 -7.97 13.50
C PHE A 30 -5.59 -7.00 14.40
N ARG A 31 -6.05 -6.80 15.64
CA ARG A 31 -5.33 -5.96 16.61
C ARG A 31 -4.00 -6.62 16.98
N GLN A 32 -2.94 -5.84 16.87
CA GLN A 32 -1.59 -6.16 17.32
C GLN A 32 -1.05 -4.94 18.06
N ARG A 33 -0.05 -5.13 18.95
CA ARG A 33 0.63 -4.01 19.61
C ARG A 33 1.13 -3.01 18.56
N ALA A 34 0.98 -1.72 18.84
CA ALA A 34 1.38 -0.64 17.93
C ALA A 34 2.88 -0.69 17.62
N HIS A 35 3.68 -0.94 18.65
CA HIS A 35 5.13 -1.00 18.55
C HIS A 35 5.60 -2.38 18.06
N ALA A 36 6.31 -2.40 16.94
CA ALA A 36 7.09 -3.54 16.49
C ALA A 36 8.58 -3.30 16.79
N ASN A 37 9.34 -4.37 16.99
CA ASN A 37 10.79 -4.25 17.07
C ASN A 37 11.35 -4.15 15.64
N VAL A 38 11.76 -2.96 15.23
CA VAL A 38 12.35 -2.71 13.90
C VAL A 38 13.72 -3.37 13.71
N PHE A 39 14.35 -3.84 14.78
CA PHE A 39 15.65 -4.51 14.72
C PHE A 39 15.55 -6.04 14.69
N SER A 40 14.38 -6.63 14.92
CA SER A 40 14.25 -8.09 14.81
C SER A 40 14.11 -8.52 13.35
N ASP A 41 14.92 -9.49 12.97
CA ASP A 41 14.77 -10.20 11.71
C ASP A 41 13.65 -11.22 11.86
N HIS A 42 12.43 -10.77 11.54
CA HIS A 42 11.36 -11.70 11.22
C HIS A 42 11.62 -12.26 9.83
N HIS A 43 11.10 -13.47 9.53
CA HIS A 43 11.01 -14.02 8.17
C HIS A 43 10.32 -12.99 7.25
N LEU A 44 11.13 -12.14 6.64
CA LEU A 44 10.79 -11.06 5.71
C LEU A 44 11.67 -11.33 4.50
N ASP A 45 11.02 -11.55 3.36
CA ASP A 45 11.71 -11.81 2.11
C ASP A 45 12.05 -10.49 1.45
N TYR A 46 13.35 -10.22 1.29
CA TYR A 46 13.85 -9.06 0.57
C TYR A 46 14.35 -9.53 -0.79
N PRO A 47 13.92 -8.91 -1.90
CA PRO A 47 14.49 -9.22 -3.20
C PRO A 47 15.98 -8.84 -3.24
N VAL A 48 16.76 -9.53 -4.08
CA VAL A 48 18.20 -9.24 -4.24
C VAL A 48 18.42 -7.83 -4.83
N SER A 49 17.54 -7.42 -5.74
CA SER A 49 17.50 -6.08 -6.33
C SER A 49 16.09 -5.77 -6.83
N PRO A 50 15.78 -4.52 -7.21
CA PRO A 50 14.45 -4.15 -7.71
C PRO A 50 14.01 -5.00 -8.91
N ALA A 51 14.94 -5.40 -9.78
CA ALA A 51 14.68 -6.25 -10.94
C ALA A 51 14.21 -7.68 -10.56
N HIS A 52 14.53 -8.15 -9.35
CA HIS A 52 14.13 -9.47 -8.85
C HIS A 52 12.77 -9.43 -8.15
N MET A 53 12.22 -8.26 -7.83
CA MET A 53 10.92 -8.15 -7.20
C MET A 53 9.81 -8.56 -8.18
N ASP A 54 8.89 -9.41 -7.72
CA ASP A 54 7.71 -9.83 -8.47
C ASP A 54 6.47 -9.09 -7.95
N TRP A 55 6.05 -8.08 -8.72
CA TRP A 55 4.90 -7.25 -8.40
C TRP A 55 3.56 -7.82 -8.90
N SER A 56 3.56 -8.97 -9.60
CA SER A 56 2.34 -9.58 -10.16
C SER A 56 1.33 -9.97 -9.08
N LYS A 57 1.80 -10.40 -7.91
CA LYS A 57 0.93 -10.70 -6.75
C LYS A 57 0.25 -9.45 -6.20
N ASN A 58 0.96 -8.32 -6.22
CA ASN A 58 0.47 -7.05 -5.67
C ASN A 58 -0.48 -6.33 -6.64
N PHE A 59 -0.12 -6.32 -7.92
CA PHE A 59 -0.81 -5.59 -8.99
C PHE A 59 -1.02 -6.50 -10.23
N PRO A 60 -1.87 -7.54 -10.13
CA PRO A 60 -2.03 -8.55 -11.18
C PRO A 60 -2.58 -8.02 -12.51
N LYS A 61 -3.22 -6.84 -12.51
CA LYS A 61 -3.67 -6.17 -13.74
C LYS A 61 -2.54 -5.45 -14.49
N HIS A 62 -1.40 -5.22 -13.84
CA HIS A 62 -0.32 -4.38 -14.35
C HIS A 62 0.97 -5.14 -14.66
N PHE A 63 1.19 -6.29 -14.02
CA PHE A 63 2.38 -7.12 -14.20
C PHE A 63 2.00 -8.58 -14.47
N ALA A 64 2.72 -9.20 -15.40
CA ALA A 64 2.62 -10.64 -15.66
C ALA A 64 3.45 -11.45 -14.64
N PRO A 65 3.01 -12.65 -14.23
CA PRO A 65 3.81 -13.54 -13.38
C PRO A 65 5.12 -13.95 -14.08
N LYS A 66 6.26 -13.89 -13.38
CA LYS A 66 7.58 -14.21 -13.97
C LYS A 66 7.81 -15.70 -14.27
N ASN A 67 6.96 -16.60 -13.74
CA ASN A 67 7.12 -18.06 -13.85
C ASN A 67 6.04 -18.75 -14.72
N SER A 68 5.29 -18.03 -15.56
CA SER A 68 4.42 -18.72 -16.50
C SER A 68 5.25 -19.27 -17.66
N GLU A 69 5.69 -20.52 -17.55
CA GLU A 69 5.94 -21.32 -18.74
C GLU A 69 4.69 -21.25 -19.63
N ALA A 70 4.92 -21.12 -20.93
CA ALA A 70 3.92 -20.95 -21.96
C ALA A 70 2.69 -21.86 -21.71
N SER A 71 1.56 -21.25 -21.35
CA SER A 71 0.25 -21.86 -21.50
C SER A 71 -0.58 -20.97 -22.40
N SER A 72 -0.85 -21.55 -23.56
CA SER A 72 -1.79 -21.19 -24.60
C SER A 72 -3.13 -20.67 -24.08
N GLU A 73 -3.64 -19.68 -24.84
CA GLU A 73 -5.03 -19.20 -24.89
C GLU A 73 -5.53 -18.26 -23.78
N GLY A 74 -5.55 -16.95 -24.10
CA GLY A 74 -6.74 -16.13 -23.82
C GLY A 74 -6.61 -14.92 -22.89
N ALA A 75 -5.51 -14.71 -22.17
CA ALA A 75 -5.34 -13.51 -21.34
C ALA A 75 -3.96 -12.87 -21.56
N VAL A 76 -3.91 -11.87 -22.43
CA VAL A 76 -2.74 -11.01 -22.60
C VAL A 76 -2.59 -10.15 -21.35
N THR A 77 -1.88 -10.64 -20.32
CA THR A 77 -1.39 -9.77 -19.25
C THR A 77 -0.22 -8.96 -19.82
N LYS A 78 -0.55 -7.84 -20.45
CA LYS A 78 0.43 -6.86 -20.91
C LYS A 78 1.19 -6.34 -19.68
N ASP A 79 2.51 -6.47 -19.67
CA ASP A 79 3.34 -5.63 -18.82
C ASP A 79 3.01 -4.19 -19.19
N SER A 80 2.31 -3.50 -18.29
CA SER A 80 1.78 -2.17 -18.55
C SER A 80 2.87 -1.11 -18.61
N GLY A 81 4.12 -1.46 -18.25
CA GLY A 81 5.22 -0.51 -18.08
C GLY A 81 5.03 0.41 -16.88
N LYS A 82 3.91 0.30 -16.15
CA LYS A 82 3.66 1.07 -14.93
C LYS A 82 4.60 0.60 -13.83
N LYS A 83 5.07 1.57 -13.03
CA LYS A 83 5.85 1.33 -11.82
C LYS A 83 5.10 1.86 -10.62
N ILE A 84 5.43 1.33 -9.44
CA ILE A 84 4.95 1.90 -8.17
C ILE A 84 5.57 3.28 -8.02
N GLU A 85 4.75 4.29 -7.81
CA GLU A 85 5.20 5.68 -7.69
C GLU A 85 4.96 6.25 -6.29
N PHE A 86 3.94 5.78 -5.57
CA PHE A 86 3.64 6.25 -4.21
C PHE A 86 3.93 5.16 -3.17
N ALA A 87 4.51 5.57 -2.05
CA ALA A 87 4.88 4.71 -0.93
C ALA A 87 4.28 5.22 0.38
N ASP A 88 3.40 4.45 1.01
CA ASP A 88 2.86 4.73 2.35
C ASP A 88 3.64 3.93 3.39
N ILE A 89 4.62 4.59 4.04
CA ILE A 89 5.59 3.96 4.95
C ILE A 89 4.98 3.82 6.34
N GLY A 90 4.79 2.58 6.79
CA GLY A 90 4.09 2.31 8.04
C GLY A 90 2.59 2.61 7.93
N CYS A 91 1.96 2.18 6.84
CA CYS A 91 0.59 2.56 6.45
C CYS A 91 -0.51 2.17 7.45
N GLY A 92 -0.19 1.39 8.48
CA GLY A 92 -1.16 0.91 9.46
C GLY A 92 -2.30 0.17 8.78
N TYR A 93 -3.55 0.55 9.09
CA TYR A 93 -4.75 -0.07 8.54
C TYR A 93 -5.13 0.42 7.12
N GLY A 94 -4.20 1.02 6.37
CA GLY A 94 -4.34 1.32 4.94
C GLY A 94 -5.38 2.38 4.61
N GLY A 95 -5.64 3.31 5.54
CA GLY A 95 -6.64 4.37 5.34
C GLY A 95 -6.27 5.31 4.20
N LEU A 96 -5.02 5.77 4.18
CA LEU A 96 -4.50 6.68 3.15
C LEU A 96 -4.55 6.03 1.77
N LEU A 97 -4.02 4.81 1.62
CA LEU A 97 -4.01 4.08 0.34
C LEU A 97 -5.40 3.99 -0.28
N VAL A 98 -6.40 3.59 0.51
CA VAL A 98 -7.79 3.48 0.03
C VAL A 98 -8.34 4.82 -0.41
N ALA A 99 -8.04 5.91 0.32
CA ALA A 99 -8.47 7.25 -0.06
C ALA A 99 -7.76 7.76 -1.33
N LEU A 100 -6.44 7.55 -1.45
CA LEU A 100 -5.67 8.00 -2.61
C LEU A 100 -5.98 7.20 -3.87
N SER A 101 -6.36 5.92 -3.72
CA SER A 101 -6.67 5.04 -4.85
C SER A 101 -7.69 5.64 -5.82
N THR A 102 -8.73 6.30 -5.29
CA THR A 102 -9.78 6.93 -6.10
C THR A 102 -9.38 8.31 -6.62
N VAL A 103 -8.44 8.99 -5.96
CA VAL A 103 -7.94 10.31 -6.37
C VAL A 103 -6.89 10.19 -7.48
N PHE A 104 -6.07 9.14 -7.45
CA PHE A 104 -5.03 8.88 -8.46
C PHE A 104 -5.20 7.46 -9.05
N PRO A 105 -6.29 7.19 -9.79
CA PRO A 105 -6.61 5.84 -10.28
C PRO A 105 -5.52 5.24 -11.17
N ASP A 106 -4.73 6.09 -11.83
CA ASP A 106 -3.65 5.66 -12.71
C ASP A 106 -2.29 5.44 -12.05
N THR A 107 -2.14 5.80 -10.78
CA THR A 107 -0.86 5.73 -10.07
C THR A 107 -0.81 4.49 -9.18
N LEU A 108 0.22 3.66 -9.35
CA LEU A 108 0.43 2.51 -8.49
C LEU A 108 1.02 2.93 -7.14
N MET A 109 0.43 2.44 -6.06
CA MET A 109 0.79 2.80 -4.68
C MET A 109 0.96 1.56 -3.82
N LEU A 110 2.00 1.58 -2.99
CA LEU A 110 2.31 0.49 -2.09
C LEU A 110 2.30 0.95 -0.64
N GLY A 111 1.46 0.31 0.16
CA GLY A 111 1.61 0.33 1.61
C GLY A 111 2.73 -0.56 2.07
N MET A 112 3.48 -0.13 3.08
CA MET A 112 4.50 -0.94 3.73
C MET A 112 4.20 -1.02 5.22
N GLU A 113 4.05 -2.23 5.75
CA GLU A 113 3.74 -2.44 7.17
C GLU A 113 4.50 -3.65 7.70
N ILE A 114 5.12 -3.50 8.87
CA ILE A 114 5.95 -4.56 9.47
C ILE A 114 5.11 -5.59 10.24
N ARG A 115 3.94 -5.19 10.75
CA ARG A 115 3.06 -6.02 11.58
C ARG A 115 2.18 -6.93 10.73
N VAL A 116 2.45 -8.23 10.79
CA VAL A 116 1.74 -9.31 10.06
C VAL A 116 0.23 -9.16 10.10
N LYS A 117 -0.39 -9.01 11.29
CA LYS A 117 -1.85 -8.95 11.38
C LYS A 117 -2.43 -7.69 10.74
N VAL A 118 -1.68 -6.59 10.78
CA VAL A 118 -2.14 -5.32 10.22
C VAL A 118 -2.02 -5.35 8.70
N GLU A 119 -0.91 -5.89 8.18
CA GLU A 119 -0.74 -6.12 6.75
C GLU A 119 -1.83 -7.05 6.19
N GLU A 120 -2.07 -8.20 6.82
CA GLU A 120 -3.13 -9.14 6.42
C GLU A 120 -4.51 -8.47 6.40
N TYR A 121 -4.82 -7.62 7.39
CA TYR A 121 -6.06 -6.85 7.39
C TYR A 121 -6.17 -5.95 6.15
N VAL A 122 -5.10 -5.23 5.82
CA VAL A 122 -5.11 -4.30 4.67
C VAL A 122 -5.23 -5.09 3.38
N ASN A 123 -4.54 -6.22 3.26
CA ASN A 123 -4.64 -7.10 2.10
C ASN A 123 -6.09 -7.58 1.89
N GLN A 124 -6.72 -8.14 2.94
CA GLN A 124 -8.14 -8.56 2.88
C GLN A 124 -9.08 -7.40 2.55
N LYS A 125 -8.80 -6.20 3.07
CA LYS A 125 -9.60 -5.00 2.80
C LYS A 125 -9.49 -4.60 1.33
N ILE A 126 -8.28 -4.57 0.76
CA ILE A 126 -8.05 -4.24 -0.66
C ILE A 126 -8.74 -5.27 -1.56
N LEU A 127 -8.60 -6.57 -1.27
CA LEU A 127 -9.25 -7.64 -2.04
C LEU A 127 -10.78 -7.52 -2.02
N ALA A 128 -11.38 -7.27 -0.86
CA ALA A 128 -12.81 -7.05 -0.73
C ALA A 128 -13.26 -5.79 -1.48
N LEU A 129 -12.48 -4.70 -1.42
CA LEU A 129 -12.77 -3.46 -2.16
C LEU A 129 -12.73 -3.67 -3.68
N ARG A 130 -11.72 -4.37 -4.20
CA ARG A 130 -11.60 -4.73 -5.63
C ARG A 130 -12.78 -5.60 -6.09
N LYS A 131 -13.24 -6.54 -5.26
CA LYS A 131 -14.41 -7.39 -5.55
C LYS A 131 -15.72 -6.59 -5.56
N ASN A 132 -15.90 -5.67 -4.62
CA ASN A 132 -17.12 -4.86 -4.51
C ASN A 132 -17.17 -3.72 -5.54
N HIS A 133 -16.01 -3.29 -6.06
CA HIS A 133 -15.91 -2.20 -7.02
C HIS A 133 -15.01 -2.63 -8.19
N PRO A 134 -15.51 -3.49 -9.10
CA PRO A 134 -14.72 -3.96 -10.25
C PRO A 134 -14.13 -2.79 -11.06
N GLY A 135 -12.82 -2.82 -11.28
CA GLY A 135 -12.08 -1.76 -11.98
C GLY A 135 -11.59 -0.62 -11.07
N SER A 136 -11.88 -0.66 -9.78
CA SER A 136 -11.34 0.25 -8.76
C SER A 136 -10.39 -0.47 -7.81
N TYR A 137 -9.49 0.27 -7.17
CA TYR A 137 -8.53 -0.25 -6.17
C TYR A 137 -7.49 -1.24 -6.71
N ASP A 138 -7.39 -1.42 -8.03
CA ASP A 138 -6.35 -2.23 -8.68
C ASP A 138 -4.97 -1.55 -8.64
N ASN A 139 -4.94 -0.25 -8.36
CA ASN A 139 -3.75 0.59 -8.29
C ASN A 139 -3.12 0.65 -6.87
N ILE A 140 -3.69 -0.02 -5.87
CA ILE A 140 -3.13 -0.07 -4.52
C ILE A 140 -2.83 -1.48 -4.07
N SER A 141 -1.74 -1.65 -3.32
CA SER A 141 -1.41 -2.92 -2.68
C SER A 141 -0.69 -2.68 -1.35
N ILE A 142 -0.42 -3.76 -0.63
CA ILE A 142 0.30 -3.76 0.63
C ILE A 142 1.43 -4.78 0.55
N LEU A 143 2.56 -4.48 1.19
CA LEU A 143 3.66 -5.42 1.35
C LEU A 143 4.13 -5.43 2.80
N ARG A 144 4.28 -6.64 3.34
CA ARG A 144 4.89 -6.84 4.63
C ARG A 144 6.39 -6.64 4.51
N MET A 145 6.90 -5.53 5.03
CA MET A 145 8.33 -5.24 5.03
C MET A 145 8.76 -4.33 6.17
N ASN A 146 10.06 -4.28 6.41
CA ASN A 146 10.67 -3.29 7.30
C ASN A 146 11.24 -2.14 6.46
N ALA A 147 10.54 -1.00 6.41
CA ALA A 147 10.99 0.17 5.64
C ALA A 147 12.28 0.83 6.15
N MET A 148 12.81 0.39 7.31
CA MET A 148 14.15 0.79 7.79
C MET A 148 15.28 -0.09 7.23
N LYS A 149 14.95 -1.14 6.46
CA LYS A 149 15.93 -2.08 5.90
C LYS A 149 15.65 -2.30 4.42
N PHE A 150 16.67 -2.10 3.59
CA PHE A 150 16.68 -2.54 2.20
C PHE A 150 15.56 -1.92 1.34
N LEU A 151 15.18 -0.66 1.58
CA LEU A 151 14.23 0.02 0.69
C LEU A 151 14.73 0.07 -0.78
N PRO A 152 16.04 0.31 -1.05
CA PRO A 152 16.60 0.24 -2.40
C PRO A 152 16.57 -1.15 -3.05
N ASN A 153 16.24 -2.21 -2.30
CA ASN A 153 16.06 -3.54 -2.89
C ASN A 153 14.70 -3.68 -3.56
N PHE A 154 13.69 -2.91 -3.14
CA PHE A 154 12.34 -2.97 -3.72
C PHE A 154 12.15 -1.97 -4.86
N PHE A 155 12.79 -0.81 -4.78
CA PHE A 155 12.57 0.30 -5.70
C PHE A 155 13.85 0.67 -6.45
N GLU A 156 13.71 0.90 -7.74
CA GLU A 156 14.78 1.47 -8.55
C GLU A 156 15.13 2.89 -8.09
N LYS A 157 16.30 3.37 -8.52
CA LYS A 157 16.69 4.75 -8.32
C LYS A 157 15.65 5.68 -8.95
N HIS A 158 15.20 6.69 -8.20
CA HIS A 158 14.23 7.69 -8.64
C HIS A 158 12.86 7.13 -9.09
N GLN A 159 12.47 5.94 -8.63
CA GLN A 159 11.18 5.36 -9.01
C GLN A 159 9.99 6.13 -8.39
N LEU A 160 10.09 6.50 -7.12
CA LEU A 160 8.99 7.09 -6.36
C LEU A 160 8.83 8.58 -6.66
N SER A 161 7.59 9.08 -6.65
CA SER A 161 7.26 10.52 -6.64
C SER A 161 6.76 10.99 -5.28
N LYS A 162 6.15 10.11 -4.48
CA LYS A 162 5.62 10.48 -3.16
C LYS A 162 5.92 9.40 -2.13
N MET A 163 6.38 9.85 -0.96
CA MET A 163 6.52 9.02 0.22
C MET A 163 5.75 9.63 1.38
N PHE A 164 4.99 8.83 2.10
CA PHE A 164 4.15 9.26 3.22
C PHE A 164 4.64 8.63 4.51
N PHE A 165 4.83 9.46 5.54
CA PHE A 165 5.18 9.05 6.89
C PHE A 165 4.14 9.63 7.85
N LEU A 166 3.01 8.93 7.98
CA LEU A 166 1.86 9.42 8.74
C LEU A 166 1.79 8.78 10.12
N PHE A 167 1.97 9.61 11.16
CA PHE A 167 1.99 9.18 12.56
C PHE A 167 3.00 8.06 12.85
N PRO A 168 4.29 8.20 12.45
CA PRO A 168 5.30 7.19 12.76
C PRO A 168 5.53 7.07 14.27
N ASP A 169 6.04 5.92 14.72
CA ASP A 169 6.30 5.67 16.14
C ASP A 169 7.33 6.68 16.70
N PRO A 170 6.98 7.46 17.74
CA PRO A 170 7.86 8.50 18.29
C PRO A 170 9.07 7.95 19.03
N HIS A 171 9.02 6.69 19.50
CA HIS A 171 10.07 6.07 20.31
C HIS A 171 10.64 6.99 21.41
N PHE A 172 9.78 7.45 22.33
CA PHE A 172 10.05 8.50 23.33
C PHE A 172 11.35 8.39 24.15
N LYS A 173 11.86 7.17 24.38
CA LYS A 173 13.09 6.98 25.17
C LYS A 173 14.30 7.31 24.29
N LYS A 174 15.18 8.22 24.73
CA LYS A 174 16.42 8.61 24.00
C LYS A 174 17.20 7.43 23.40
N ARG A 175 17.37 6.36 24.18
CA ARG A 175 18.05 5.11 23.72
C ARG A 175 17.40 4.42 22.52
N LYS A 176 16.13 4.73 22.23
CA LYS A 176 15.33 4.18 21.12
C LYS A 176 15.23 5.14 19.93
N HIS A 177 15.83 6.33 19.97
CA HIS A 177 15.73 7.28 18.85
C HIS A 177 16.32 6.72 17.54
N LYS A 178 17.27 5.76 17.62
CA LYS A 178 17.79 5.03 16.45
C LYS A 178 16.73 4.22 15.70
N ALA A 179 15.60 3.92 16.33
CA ALA A 179 14.49 3.19 15.72
C ALA A 179 13.48 4.11 15.02
N ARG A 180 13.64 5.44 15.11
CA ARG A 180 12.75 6.37 14.42
C ARG A 180 13.04 6.36 12.92
N ILE A 181 11.99 6.55 12.11
CA ILE A 181 12.04 6.33 10.66
C ILE A 181 12.76 7.44 9.86
N ILE A 182 12.83 8.68 10.36
CA ILE A 182 13.51 9.82 9.70
C ILE A 182 14.92 10.09 10.26
N THR A 183 15.89 9.25 9.94
CA THR A 183 17.31 9.46 10.31
C THR A 183 18.14 9.87 9.10
N SER A 184 19.30 10.50 9.29
CA SER A 184 20.17 10.90 8.17
C SER A 184 20.55 9.72 7.26
N THR A 185 20.80 8.53 7.81
CA THR A 185 21.10 7.33 7.01
C THR A 185 19.91 6.89 6.17
N LEU A 186 18.72 6.83 6.75
CA LEU A 186 17.50 6.45 6.03
C LEU A 186 17.11 7.51 4.99
N LEU A 187 17.35 8.79 5.27
CA LEU A 187 17.12 9.88 4.32
C LEU A 187 17.95 9.71 3.03
N SER A 188 19.17 9.20 3.10
CA SER A 188 19.94 8.87 1.90
C SER A 188 19.29 7.76 1.08
N GLU A 189 18.74 6.72 1.72
CA GLU A 189 18.00 5.65 1.03
C GLU A 189 16.70 6.20 0.41
N TYR A 190 16.00 7.08 1.13
CA TYR A 190 14.78 7.72 0.64
C TYR A 190 15.08 8.62 -0.56
N ALA A 191 16.15 9.40 -0.50
CA ALA A 191 16.60 10.23 -1.62
C ALA A 191 17.06 9.39 -2.83
N TYR A 192 17.57 8.17 -2.62
CA TYR A 192 17.93 7.28 -3.71
C TYR A 192 16.69 6.80 -4.49
N VAL A 193 15.64 6.37 -3.80
CA VAL A 193 14.43 5.83 -4.43
C VAL A 193 13.44 6.93 -4.88
N LEU A 194 13.51 8.11 -4.29
CA LEU A 194 12.66 9.26 -4.63
C LEU A 194 13.27 10.06 -5.79
N ARG A 195 12.48 10.39 -6.81
CA ARG A 195 12.95 11.21 -7.94
C ARG A 195 13.22 12.66 -7.52
N PRO A 196 14.12 13.39 -8.20
CA PRO A 196 14.19 14.84 -8.07
C PRO A 196 12.81 15.49 -8.29
N GLY A 197 12.40 16.37 -7.38
CA GLY A 197 11.05 16.95 -7.35
C GLY A 197 9.97 16.06 -6.71
N GLY A 198 10.31 14.83 -6.31
CA GLY A 198 9.44 14.00 -5.48
C GLY A 198 9.29 14.57 -4.06
N ILE A 199 8.19 14.22 -3.38
CA ILE A 199 7.80 14.85 -2.11
C ILE A 199 7.70 13.81 -1.00
N ILE A 200 8.29 14.15 0.15
CA ILE A 200 8.07 13.45 1.42
C ILE A 200 7.00 14.20 2.21
N TYR A 201 5.92 13.52 2.55
CA TYR A 201 4.86 14.02 3.42
C TYR A 201 5.06 13.45 4.83
N THR A 202 5.16 14.32 5.83
CA THR A 202 5.26 13.91 7.23
C THR A 202 4.14 14.55 8.06
N ILE A 203 3.55 13.77 8.96
CA ILE A 203 2.63 14.28 9.98
C ILE A 203 2.82 13.50 11.27
N SER A 204 2.76 14.18 12.40
CA SER A 204 2.80 13.56 13.73
C SER A 204 2.04 14.43 14.73
N ASP A 205 1.36 13.77 15.65
CA ASP A 205 0.73 14.34 16.84
C ASP A 205 1.72 14.55 18.00
N VAL A 206 2.97 14.10 17.85
CA VAL A 206 4.03 14.23 18.85
C VAL A 206 4.99 15.34 18.42
N LYS A 207 4.92 16.49 19.09
CA LYS A 207 5.77 17.66 18.79
C LYS A 207 7.27 17.32 18.75
N ASP A 208 7.76 16.52 19.70
CA ASP A 208 9.16 16.09 19.74
C ASP A 208 9.59 15.24 18.54
N LEU A 209 8.66 14.43 18.00
CA LEU A 209 8.91 13.66 16.80
C LEU A 209 8.88 14.57 15.56
N HIS A 210 7.91 15.47 15.47
CA HIS A 210 7.83 16.47 14.40
C HIS A 210 9.12 17.29 14.30
N LEU A 211 9.57 17.90 15.41
CA LEU A 211 10.81 18.67 15.44
C LEU A 211 12.04 17.83 15.08
N TRP A 212 12.03 16.55 15.45
CA TRP A 212 13.09 15.62 15.07
C TRP A 212 13.08 15.33 13.56
N MET A 213 11.92 15.11 12.94
CA MET A 213 11.81 14.90 11.50
C MET A 213 12.29 16.15 10.73
N VAL A 214 11.80 17.33 11.12
CA VAL A 214 12.21 18.63 10.55
C VAL A 214 13.72 18.80 10.62
N LYS A 215 14.31 18.61 11.82
CA LYS A 215 15.77 18.72 12.00
C LYS A 215 16.58 17.85 11.04
N HIS A 216 16.18 16.60 10.83
CA HIS A 216 16.96 15.68 9.99
C HIS A 216 16.73 15.92 8.50
N LEU A 217 15.49 16.27 8.10
CA LEU A 217 15.17 16.64 6.72
C LEU A 217 15.89 17.93 6.32
N ASP A 218 15.80 18.99 7.13
CA ASP A 218 16.44 20.28 6.84
C ASP A 218 17.97 20.18 6.80
N ALA A 219 18.56 19.24 7.56
CA ALA A 219 20.01 19.02 7.59
C ALA A 219 20.51 18.15 6.41
N HIS A 220 19.64 17.48 5.67
CA HIS A 220 20.05 16.56 4.62
C HIS A 220 20.12 17.27 3.26
N PRO A 221 21.26 17.21 2.53
CA PRO A 221 21.52 18.06 1.35
C PRO A 221 20.62 17.79 0.14
N LEU A 222 19.91 16.65 0.12
CA LEU A 222 19.01 16.25 -0.96
C LEU A 222 17.53 16.56 -0.68
N PHE A 223 17.22 17.21 0.44
CA PHE A 223 15.86 17.63 0.78
C PHE A 223 15.82 19.13 1.01
N VAL A 224 14.71 19.72 0.57
CA VAL A 224 14.37 21.11 0.86
C VAL A 224 12.94 21.13 1.38
N ARG A 225 12.70 21.91 2.42
CA ARG A 225 11.35 22.07 2.97
C ARG A 225 10.52 22.92 2.03
N ILE A 226 9.34 22.41 1.66
CA ILE A 226 8.33 23.19 0.95
C ILE A 226 7.66 24.13 1.96
N PRO A 227 7.67 25.46 1.75
CA PRO A 227 7.01 26.41 2.63
C PRO A 227 5.50 26.19 2.70
N ASP A 228 4.89 26.46 3.86
CA ASP A 228 3.45 26.27 4.06
C ASP A 228 2.58 27.12 3.10
N ALA A 229 3.14 28.22 2.56
CA ALA A 229 2.47 29.06 1.58
C ALA A 229 2.38 28.45 0.16
N GLU A 230 3.14 27.39 -0.10
CA GLU A 230 3.20 26.68 -1.39
C GLU A 230 2.43 25.34 -1.37
N LEU A 231 1.84 24.99 -0.24
CA LEU A 231 1.01 23.78 -0.04
C LEU A 231 -0.47 24.06 -0.35
#